data_AF-A0A3D0ZQ66-F1
#
_entry.id   AF-A0A3D0ZQ66-F1
#
_cell.length_a   1.000
_cell.length_b   1.000
_cell.length_c   1.000
_cell.angle_alpha   90.00
_cell.angle_beta   90.00
_cell.angle_gamma   90.00
#
_symmetry.space_group_name_H-M   'P 1'
#
loop_
_entity.id
_entity.type
_entity.pdbx_description
1 polymer ?
#
loop_
_entity_poly.entity_id
_entity_poly.type
_entity_poly.pdbx_seq_one_letter_code
_entity_poly.pdbx_strand_id
1 'polypeptide(L)'
;MKNKFAKYIKITVIAVTFLIAVLLRLEFFSGSGKDVYAYEKSVEDLLTGVNPYKWTVESYSNADDPGNHGYAYLPLLLYLNSFFYIVSKLSGISFYVLSKLPILLADLGVGIILVKLLYRKNYWALLGALLFWFWNPYFYMKNNYVYTDPLPVFLSLLALYYLEKDDVLAGVFLALAVAAKPYSLVFLPLFLLKAHKPLKLMASSALVGLALSIPFFRSWDDFMTYLNGAVFVHGERFVQGRPFLFFISYYGKVELVQIIPIKFYVYASILSAWLFTGTAHFLFKIKEKYLLAAVCLGLFYFFTPVLNRTYMLWLMPVYAIALYGVLGRRLLLYYLSLLSYWVFYYVYIYYWREGFHIWRP
;
A
#
# COMPACT_ATOMS: atom_id res chain seq x y z
N MET A 1 -4.92 -19.66 38.89
CA MET A 1 -4.18 -20.44 37.86
C MET A 1 -4.85 -20.47 36.48
N LYS A 2 -6.17 -20.68 36.36
CA LYS A 2 -6.88 -20.77 35.05
C LYS A 2 -6.63 -19.60 34.07
N ASN A 3 -6.45 -18.38 34.56
CA ASN A 3 -6.24 -17.20 33.69
C ASN A 3 -4.82 -17.15 33.06
N LYS A 4 -3.79 -17.66 33.75
CA LYS A 4 -2.42 -17.71 33.19
C LYS A 4 -2.33 -18.70 32.03
N PHE A 5 -2.91 -19.89 32.20
CA PHE A 5 -2.92 -20.92 31.16
C PHE A 5 -3.63 -20.44 29.88
N ALA A 6 -4.81 -19.84 30.00
CA ALA A 6 -5.52 -19.26 28.85
C ALA A 6 -4.72 -18.16 28.14
N LYS A 7 -4.00 -17.32 28.90
CA LYS A 7 -3.11 -16.31 28.32
C LYS A 7 -1.98 -16.95 27.51
N TYR A 8 -1.33 -18.00 28.03
CA TYR A 8 -0.27 -18.69 27.31
C TYR A 8 -0.81 -19.35 26.03
N ILE A 9 -1.95 -20.02 26.07
CA ILE A 9 -2.60 -20.58 24.86
C ILE A 9 -2.81 -19.49 23.81
N LYS A 10 -3.38 -18.34 24.19
CA LYS A 10 -3.63 -17.22 23.27
C LYS A 10 -2.34 -16.72 22.61
N ILE A 11 -1.28 -16.58 23.39
CA ILE A 11 0.03 -16.17 22.89
C ILE A 11 0.61 -17.23 21.94
N THR A 12 0.53 -18.52 22.32
CA THR A 12 0.99 -19.63 21.49
C THR A 12 0.26 -19.68 20.16
N VAL A 13 -1.06 -19.53 20.14
CA VAL A 13 -1.85 -19.51 18.90
C VAL A 13 -1.44 -18.35 18.00
N ILE A 14 -1.22 -17.15 18.56
CA ILE A 14 -0.72 -16.00 17.79
C ILE A 14 0.67 -16.33 17.23
N ALA A 15 1.60 -16.81 18.06
CA ALA A 15 2.96 -17.15 17.63
C ALA A 15 2.96 -18.20 16.51
N VAL A 16 2.15 -19.25 16.63
CA VAL A 16 1.97 -20.28 15.60
C VAL A 16 1.37 -19.68 14.32
N THR A 17 0.40 -18.76 14.44
CA THR A 17 -0.17 -18.06 13.27
C THR A 17 0.92 -17.30 12.49
N PHE A 18 1.78 -16.57 13.20
CA PHE A 18 2.91 -15.87 12.59
C PHE A 18 3.94 -16.82 11.98
N LEU A 19 4.28 -17.90 12.70
CA LEU A 19 5.23 -18.89 12.21
C LEU A 19 4.74 -19.53 10.91
N ILE A 20 3.48 -19.97 10.86
CA ILE A 20 2.88 -20.53 9.64
C ILE A 20 2.88 -19.48 8.53
N ALA A 21 2.48 -18.24 8.83
CA ALA A 21 2.50 -17.17 7.84
C ALA A 21 3.91 -16.97 7.23
N VAL A 22 4.96 -16.95 8.05
CA VAL A 22 6.36 -16.87 7.61
C VAL A 22 6.75 -18.04 6.73
N LEU A 23 6.53 -19.28 7.20
CA LEU A 23 6.92 -20.49 6.47
C LEU A 23 6.29 -20.51 5.07
N LEU A 24 4.99 -20.20 4.98
CA LEU A 24 4.28 -20.13 3.71
C LEU A 24 4.83 -19.05 2.76
N ARG A 25 5.43 -17.97 3.27
CA ARG A 25 6.01 -16.89 2.44
C ARG A 25 7.42 -17.21 1.98
N LEU A 26 8.19 -17.91 2.81
CA LEU A 26 9.55 -18.34 2.49
C LEU A 26 9.59 -19.28 1.27
N GLU A 27 8.54 -20.07 1.04
CA GLU A 27 8.41 -20.91 -0.16
C GLU A 27 8.51 -20.11 -1.48
N PHE A 28 8.17 -18.82 -1.45
CA PHE A 28 8.18 -17.95 -2.64
C PHE A 28 9.44 -17.07 -2.72
N PHE A 29 10.40 -17.20 -1.81
CA PHE A 29 11.61 -16.36 -1.84
C PHE A 29 12.48 -16.62 -3.07
N SER A 30 12.50 -17.84 -3.60
CA SER A 30 13.28 -18.23 -4.77
C SER A 30 12.74 -17.71 -6.12
N GLY A 31 11.46 -17.32 -6.20
CA GLY A 31 10.86 -16.85 -7.46
C GLY A 31 11.27 -15.42 -7.83
N SER A 32 11.59 -15.16 -9.10
CA SER A 32 11.83 -13.80 -9.59
C SER A 32 10.53 -13.15 -10.09
N GLY A 33 10.41 -11.84 -9.91
CA GLY A 33 9.33 -11.05 -10.49
C GLY A 33 9.73 -10.39 -11.80
N LYS A 34 8.72 -10.00 -12.58
CA LYS A 34 8.93 -9.28 -13.85
C LYS A 34 9.69 -7.97 -13.66
N ASP A 35 9.42 -7.27 -12.56
CA ASP A 35 9.98 -5.95 -12.30
C ASP A 35 11.39 -5.99 -11.68
N VAL A 36 11.93 -7.17 -11.34
CA VAL A 36 13.22 -7.30 -10.63
C VAL A 36 14.35 -6.62 -11.38
N TYR A 37 14.38 -6.78 -12.71
CA TYR A 37 15.38 -6.13 -13.56
C TYR A 37 15.32 -4.60 -13.47
N ALA A 38 14.12 -4.02 -13.51
CA ALA A 38 13.95 -2.57 -13.39
C ALA A 38 14.45 -2.05 -12.02
N TYR A 39 14.19 -2.78 -10.93
CA TYR A 39 14.73 -2.44 -9.61
C TYR A 39 16.25 -2.57 -9.56
N GLU A 40 16.82 -3.68 -10.05
CA GLU A 40 18.26 -3.92 -10.03
C GLU A 40 19.01 -2.85 -10.85
N LYS A 41 18.53 -2.58 -12.07
CA LYS A 41 19.09 -1.54 -12.94
C LYS A 41 19.01 -0.15 -12.29
N SER A 42 17.87 0.20 -11.69
CA SER A 42 17.72 1.50 -11.01
C SER A 42 18.69 1.69 -9.85
N VAL A 43 19.01 0.59 -9.14
CA VAL A 43 20.01 0.59 -8.07
C VAL A 43 21.41 0.76 -8.63
N GLU A 44 21.77 0.03 -9.68
CA GLU A 44 23.07 0.16 -10.36
C GLU A 44 23.31 1.59 -10.85
N ASP A 45 22.30 2.19 -11.47
CA ASP A 45 22.36 3.57 -11.93
C ASP A 45 22.55 4.54 -10.75
N LEU A 46 21.77 4.40 -9.68
CA LEU A 46 21.93 5.24 -8.49
C LEU A 46 23.35 5.14 -7.89
N LEU A 47 23.88 3.91 -7.77
CA LEU A 47 25.21 3.66 -7.18
C LEU A 47 26.35 4.14 -8.08
N THR A 48 26.16 4.18 -9.39
CA THR A 48 27.12 4.74 -10.36
C THR A 48 26.94 6.24 -10.59
N GLY A 49 26.00 6.87 -9.87
CA GLY A 49 25.75 8.29 -9.93
C GLY A 49 24.92 8.74 -11.14
N VAL A 50 24.26 7.80 -11.83
CA VAL A 50 23.29 8.07 -12.89
C VAL A 50 21.90 8.20 -12.26
N ASN A 51 21.10 9.17 -12.74
CA ASN A 51 19.72 9.29 -12.30
C ASN A 51 18.86 8.16 -12.89
N PRO A 52 18.34 7.22 -12.06
CA PRO A 52 17.58 6.08 -12.57
C PRO A 52 16.23 6.47 -13.18
N TYR A 53 15.70 7.64 -12.85
CA TYR A 53 14.42 8.11 -13.37
C TYR A 53 14.49 8.54 -14.83
N LYS A 54 15.69 8.71 -15.40
CA LYS A 54 15.87 8.97 -16.84
C LYS A 54 15.18 7.89 -17.68
N TRP A 55 15.39 6.62 -17.34
CA TRP A 55 14.78 5.49 -18.04
C TRP A 55 13.27 5.41 -17.81
N THR A 56 12.82 5.84 -16.63
CA THR A 56 11.39 5.96 -16.34
C THR A 56 10.76 6.97 -17.29
N VAL A 57 11.27 8.20 -17.36
CA VAL A 57 10.74 9.22 -18.27
C VAL A 57 10.75 8.75 -19.73
N GLU A 58 11.86 8.16 -20.17
CA GLU A 58 11.99 7.62 -21.54
C GLU A 58 10.96 6.51 -21.82
N SER A 59 10.86 5.51 -20.95
CA SER A 59 9.93 4.38 -21.14
C SER A 59 8.45 4.78 -21.08
N TYR A 60 8.07 5.83 -20.33
CA TYR A 60 6.69 6.33 -20.32
C TYR A 60 6.36 7.24 -21.52
N SER A 61 7.38 7.78 -22.20
CA SER A 61 7.18 8.58 -23.42
C SER A 61 6.90 7.73 -24.66
N ASN A 62 7.24 6.43 -24.64
CA ASN A 62 7.00 5.51 -25.74
C ASN A 62 5.65 4.80 -25.58
N ALA A 63 4.65 5.19 -26.37
CA ALA A 63 3.31 4.61 -26.33
C ALA A 63 3.25 3.15 -26.83
N ASP A 64 4.26 2.69 -27.57
CA ASP A 64 4.28 1.37 -28.24
C ASP A 64 4.81 0.24 -27.33
N ASP A 65 5.43 0.54 -26.19
CA ASP A 65 5.88 -0.45 -25.19
C ASP A 65 5.31 -0.17 -23.78
N PRO A 66 4.05 -0.55 -23.52
CA PRO A 66 3.42 -0.37 -22.21
C PRO A 66 3.89 -1.38 -21.15
N GLY A 67 4.82 -2.29 -21.48
CA GLY A 67 5.18 -3.45 -20.66
C GLY A 67 6.48 -3.29 -19.89
N ASN A 68 7.43 -2.50 -20.40
CA ASN A 68 8.77 -2.39 -19.87
C ASN A 68 9.07 -0.97 -19.37
N HIS A 69 8.66 -0.70 -18.13
CA HIS A 69 8.82 0.63 -17.54
C HIS A 69 9.94 0.67 -16.50
N GLY A 70 10.62 1.82 -16.42
CA GLY A 70 11.61 2.11 -15.38
C GLY A 70 11.01 2.23 -13.97
N TYR A 71 11.88 2.48 -12.99
CA TYR A 71 11.49 2.70 -11.60
C TYR A 71 10.65 3.97 -11.43
N ALA A 72 9.34 3.80 -11.27
CA ALA A 72 8.35 4.89 -11.17
C ALA A 72 7.79 5.02 -9.74
N TYR A 73 8.67 5.11 -8.74
CA TYR A 73 8.28 5.29 -7.35
C TYR A 73 9.18 6.32 -6.70
N LEU A 74 8.80 6.86 -5.55
CA LEU A 74 9.68 7.71 -4.76
C LEU A 74 10.85 6.89 -4.16
N PRO A 75 11.93 7.52 -3.66
CA PRO A 75 13.23 6.85 -3.50
C PRO A 75 13.36 5.82 -2.36
N LEU A 76 12.32 5.59 -1.53
CA LEU A 76 12.48 4.74 -0.35
C LEU A 76 12.81 3.28 -0.71
N LEU A 77 12.06 2.69 -1.65
CA LEU A 77 12.34 1.32 -2.10
C LEU A 77 13.69 1.22 -2.82
N LEU A 78 14.05 2.26 -3.59
CA LEU A 78 15.36 2.36 -4.23
C LEU A 78 16.49 2.26 -3.20
N TYR A 79 16.46 3.03 -2.11
CA TYR A 79 17.52 2.98 -1.09
C TYR A 79 17.56 1.66 -0.31
N LEU A 80 16.39 1.10 0.04
CA LEU A 80 16.34 -0.23 0.65
C LEU A 80 16.96 -1.27 -0.27
N ASN A 81 16.61 -1.23 -1.55
CA ASN A 81 17.16 -2.13 -2.55
C ASN A 81 18.66 -1.89 -2.79
N SER A 82 19.16 -0.65 -2.73
CA SER A 82 20.61 -0.37 -2.81
C SER A 82 21.37 -1.07 -1.70
N PHE A 83 20.88 -1.02 -0.46
CA PHE A 83 21.49 -1.75 0.65
C PHE A 83 21.54 -3.26 0.37
N PHE A 84 20.41 -3.87 -0.02
CA PHE A 84 20.35 -5.31 -0.29
C PHE A 84 21.13 -5.73 -1.54
N TYR A 85 21.24 -4.87 -2.54
CA TYR A 85 22.08 -5.10 -3.71
C TYR A 85 23.55 -5.15 -3.34
N ILE A 86 24.04 -4.22 -2.51
CA ILE A 86 25.42 -4.26 -2.00
C ILE A 86 25.67 -5.56 -1.23
N VAL A 87 24.75 -5.94 -0.31
CA VAL A 87 24.85 -7.21 0.43
C VAL A 87 24.83 -8.42 -0.51
N SER A 88 24.05 -8.37 -1.59
CA SER A 88 24.01 -9.45 -2.59
C SER A 88 25.36 -9.67 -3.25
N LYS A 89 26.05 -8.60 -3.64
CA LYS A 89 27.38 -8.67 -4.26
C LYS A 89 28.45 -9.17 -3.29
N LEU A 90 28.33 -8.82 -2.01
CA LEU A 90 29.29 -9.25 -0.97
C LEU A 90 29.07 -10.70 -0.51
N SER A 91 27.83 -11.18 -0.46
CA SER A 91 27.48 -12.49 0.09
C SER A 91 27.27 -13.58 -0.96
N GLY A 92 27.06 -13.22 -2.23
CA GLY A 92 26.66 -14.14 -3.29
C GLY A 92 25.19 -14.58 -3.22
N ILE A 93 24.42 -14.14 -2.21
CA ILE A 93 22.98 -14.39 -2.15
C ILE A 93 22.28 -13.49 -3.17
N SER A 94 21.36 -14.04 -3.95
CA SER A 94 20.65 -13.28 -4.98
C SER A 94 19.92 -12.04 -4.43
N PHE A 95 20.05 -10.91 -5.15
CA PHE A 95 19.39 -9.64 -4.83
C PHE A 95 17.88 -9.78 -4.64
N TYR A 96 17.19 -10.51 -5.52
CA TYR A 96 15.72 -10.66 -5.43
C TYR A 96 15.26 -11.50 -4.22
N VAL A 97 16.14 -12.30 -3.63
CA VAL A 97 15.87 -13.02 -2.37
C VAL A 97 15.98 -12.03 -1.21
N LEU A 98 17.07 -11.28 -1.17
CA LEU A 98 17.35 -10.30 -0.12
C LEU A 98 16.33 -9.15 -0.10
N SER A 99 15.91 -8.67 -1.28
CA SER A 99 14.94 -7.58 -1.40
C SER A 99 13.56 -7.91 -0.83
N LYS A 100 13.23 -9.20 -0.64
CA LYS A 100 11.97 -9.64 -0.01
C LYS A 100 12.00 -9.62 1.51
N LEU A 101 13.18 -9.59 2.14
CA LEU A 101 13.32 -9.52 3.60
C LEU A 101 12.61 -8.31 4.21
N PRO A 102 12.83 -7.05 3.76
CA PRO A 102 12.14 -5.90 4.34
C PRO A 102 10.62 -5.99 4.15
N ILE A 103 10.17 -6.67 3.10
CA ILE A 103 8.76 -6.85 2.77
C ILE A 103 8.11 -7.89 3.68
N LEU A 104 8.81 -9.01 3.95
CA LEU A 104 8.40 -9.99 4.97
C LEU A 104 8.33 -9.34 6.35
N LEU A 105 9.33 -8.57 6.73
CA LEU A 105 9.32 -7.86 8.01
C LEU A 105 8.15 -6.87 8.11
N ALA A 106 7.84 -6.14 7.03
CA ALA A 106 6.68 -5.26 7.00
C ALA A 106 5.35 -6.01 7.09
N ASP A 107 5.21 -7.15 6.40
CA ASP A 107 4.01 -7.99 6.45
C ASP A 107 3.74 -8.51 7.87
N LEU A 108 4.78 -8.99 8.56
CA LEU A 108 4.70 -9.36 9.98
C LEU A 108 4.45 -8.13 10.85
N GLY A 109 5.05 -6.99 10.52
CA GLY A 109 4.85 -5.71 11.19
C GLY A 109 3.39 -5.28 11.22
N VAL A 110 2.65 -5.44 10.11
CA VAL A 110 1.19 -5.21 10.07
C VAL A 110 0.48 -6.10 11.09
N GLY A 111 0.80 -7.40 11.09
CA GLY A 111 0.26 -8.35 12.09
C GLY A 111 0.55 -7.92 13.53
N ILE A 112 1.77 -7.46 13.82
CA ILE A 112 2.17 -7.00 15.17
C ILE A 112 1.33 -5.79 15.59
N ILE A 113 1.07 -4.84 14.67
CA ILE A 113 0.21 -3.70 14.96
C ILE A 113 -1.23 -4.15 15.22
N LEU A 114 -1.77 -5.11 14.47
CA LEU A 114 -3.09 -5.69 14.71
C LEU A 114 -3.17 -6.33 16.11
N VAL A 115 -2.15 -7.12 16.52
CA VAL A 115 -2.03 -7.67 17.89
C VAL A 115 -2.05 -6.53 18.90
N LYS A 116 -1.25 -5.48 18.70
CA LYS A 116 -1.18 -4.33 19.61
C LYS A 116 -2.52 -3.63 19.77
N LEU A 117 -3.30 -3.48 18.69
CA LEU A 117 -4.57 -2.77 18.69
C LEU A 117 -5.75 -3.60 19.19
N LEU A 118 -5.77 -4.92 18.96
CA LEU A 118 -6.93 -5.77 19.18
C LEU A 118 -6.76 -6.80 20.31
N TYR A 119 -5.54 -7.24 20.65
CA TYR A 119 -5.32 -8.32 21.64
C TYR A 119 -5.99 -8.06 22.99
N ARG A 120 -5.86 -6.82 23.50
CA ARG A 120 -6.46 -6.41 24.78
C ARG A 120 -7.95 -6.06 24.66
N LYS A 121 -8.45 -5.81 23.44
CA LYS A 121 -9.84 -5.42 23.20
C LYS A 121 -10.72 -6.64 22.99
N ASN A 122 -10.35 -7.50 22.04
CA ASN A 122 -11.07 -8.72 21.71
C ASN A 122 -10.16 -9.70 20.95
N TYR A 123 -9.83 -10.81 21.62
CA TYR A 123 -8.96 -11.84 21.07
C TYR A 123 -9.53 -12.51 19.82
N TRP A 124 -10.85 -12.70 19.74
CA TRP A 124 -11.47 -13.35 18.58
C TRP A 124 -11.47 -12.43 17.36
N ALA A 125 -11.74 -11.13 17.55
CA ALA A 125 -11.61 -10.15 16.48
C ALA A 125 -10.17 -10.04 15.96
N LEU A 126 -9.19 -10.14 16.87
CA LEU A 126 -7.77 -10.23 16.50
C LEU A 126 -7.49 -11.44 15.61
N LEU A 127 -7.93 -12.65 15.98
CA LEU A 127 -7.74 -13.83 15.13
C LEU A 127 -8.34 -13.63 13.74
N GLY A 128 -9.55 -13.06 13.65
CA GLY A 128 -10.15 -12.70 12.36
C GLY A 128 -9.31 -11.74 11.54
N ALA A 129 -8.77 -10.68 12.17
CA ALA A 129 -7.93 -9.70 11.49
C ALA A 129 -6.59 -10.30 11.02
N LEU A 130 -5.97 -11.18 11.82
CA LEU A 130 -4.73 -11.87 11.46
C LEU A 130 -4.95 -12.85 10.30
N LEU A 131 -6.02 -13.64 10.34
CA LEU A 131 -6.37 -14.56 9.25
C LEU A 131 -6.67 -13.77 7.97
N PHE A 132 -7.45 -12.69 8.08
CA PHE A 132 -7.77 -11.80 6.97
C PHE A 132 -6.52 -11.24 6.30
N TRP A 133 -5.55 -10.76 7.08
CA TRP A 133 -4.29 -10.22 6.54
C TRP A 133 -3.35 -11.30 5.98
N PHE A 134 -3.01 -12.32 6.77
CA PHE A 134 -1.96 -13.28 6.40
C PHE A 134 -2.41 -14.27 5.33
N TRP A 135 -3.70 -14.61 5.25
CA TRP A 135 -4.28 -15.45 4.20
C TRP A 135 -5.13 -14.62 3.24
N ASN A 136 -4.64 -13.45 2.86
CA ASN A 136 -5.34 -12.60 1.89
C ASN A 136 -5.50 -13.32 0.52
N PRO A 137 -6.52 -12.95 -0.27
CA PRO A 137 -6.82 -13.62 -1.54
C PRO A 137 -5.69 -13.57 -2.56
N TYR A 138 -4.88 -12.50 -2.57
CA TYR A 138 -3.75 -12.40 -3.49
C TYR A 138 -2.71 -13.47 -3.24
N PHE A 139 -2.31 -13.64 -1.98
CA PHE A 139 -1.38 -14.68 -1.56
C PHE A 139 -1.89 -16.07 -1.94
N TYR A 140 -3.17 -16.36 -1.64
CA TYR A 140 -3.80 -17.64 -1.95
C TYR A 140 -3.92 -17.91 -3.47
N MET A 141 -4.31 -16.90 -4.25
CA MET A 141 -4.58 -17.10 -5.68
C MET A 141 -3.34 -17.03 -6.55
N LYS A 142 -2.36 -16.18 -6.25
CA LYS A 142 -1.23 -15.98 -7.16
C LYS A 142 -0.05 -16.89 -6.87
N ASN A 143 -0.06 -17.64 -5.75
CA ASN A 143 1.07 -18.47 -5.31
C ASN A 143 2.39 -17.70 -5.49
N ASN A 144 2.38 -16.44 -5.06
CA ASN A 144 3.51 -15.54 -5.19
C ASN A 144 3.47 -14.58 -4.01
N TYR A 145 4.65 -14.22 -3.51
CA TYR A 145 4.78 -13.27 -2.43
C TYR A 145 4.74 -11.85 -2.99
N VAL A 146 3.83 -11.04 -2.43
CA VAL A 146 3.57 -9.66 -2.87
C VAL A 146 4.88 -8.87 -2.81
N TYR A 147 5.30 -8.30 -3.95
CA TYR A 147 6.64 -7.73 -4.09
C TYR A 147 6.92 -6.63 -3.08
N THR A 148 6.16 -5.54 -3.07
CA THR A 148 6.51 -4.35 -2.28
C THR A 148 5.37 -3.78 -1.45
N ASP A 149 4.11 -4.18 -1.70
CA ASP A 149 2.93 -3.57 -1.07
C ASP A 149 2.82 -3.71 0.45
N PRO A 150 3.29 -4.78 1.12
CA PRO A 150 3.27 -4.84 2.58
C PRO A 150 4.02 -3.68 3.26
N LEU A 151 5.09 -3.17 2.63
CA LEU A 151 5.89 -2.07 3.18
C LEU A 151 5.11 -0.75 3.34
N PRO A 152 4.53 -0.14 2.29
CA PRO A 152 3.75 1.08 2.45
C PRO A 152 2.50 0.87 3.32
N VAL A 153 1.93 -0.34 3.35
CA VAL A 153 0.79 -0.66 4.25
C VAL A 153 1.22 -0.63 5.72
N PHE A 154 2.34 -1.25 6.04
CA PHE A 154 2.92 -1.21 7.38
C PHE A 154 3.24 0.22 7.81
N LEU A 155 3.90 1.00 6.95
CA LEU A 155 4.26 2.39 7.22
C LEU A 155 3.01 3.27 7.39
N SER A 156 1.99 3.10 6.54
CA SER A 156 0.69 3.79 6.68
C SER A 156 0.01 3.46 8.01
N LEU A 157 0.06 2.19 8.42
CA LEU A 157 -0.55 1.75 9.66
C LEU A 157 0.21 2.27 10.89
N LEU A 158 1.54 2.34 10.83
CA LEU A 158 2.36 3.02 11.84
C LEU A 158 2.02 4.52 11.92
N ALA A 159 1.89 5.19 10.78
CA ALA A 159 1.52 6.60 10.71
C ALA A 159 0.17 6.84 11.41
N LEU A 160 -0.85 6.03 11.11
CA LEU A 160 -2.16 6.06 11.77
C LEU A 160 -2.09 5.69 13.26
N TYR A 161 -1.22 4.76 13.63
CA TYR A 161 -1.02 4.35 15.02
C TYR A 161 -0.45 5.50 15.88
N TYR A 162 0.47 6.30 15.33
CA TYR A 162 1.11 7.44 15.99
C TYR A 162 0.33 8.75 15.86
N LEU A 163 -0.58 8.88 14.90
CA LEU A 163 -1.50 10.02 14.82
C LEU A 163 -2.23 10.20 16.18
N GLU A 164 -2.33 11.44 16.68
CA GLU A 164 -2.84 11.78 18.03
C GLU A 164 -1.98 11.26 19.21
N LYS A 165 -0.78 10.70 18.96
CA LYS A 165 0.18 10.30 20.01
C LYS A 165 1.51 11.03 19.89
N ASP A 166 2.04 11.08 18.68
CA ASP A 166 3.28 11.75 18.33
C ASP A 166 3.20 12.22 16.88
N ASP A 167 2.96 13.52 16.70
CA ASP A 167 2.78 14.14 15.38
C ASP A 167 4.06 14.07 14.53
N VAL A 168 5.25 14.03 15.16
CA VAL A 168 6.52 13.94 14.46
C VAL A 168 6.65 12.54 13.86
N LEU A 169 6.47 11.50 14.68
CA LEU A 169 6.51 10.10 14.21
C LEU A 169 5.40 9.81 13.20
N ALA A 170 4.20 10.35 13.40
CA ALA A 170 3.11 10.23 12.43
C ALA A 170 3.52 10.83 11.07
N GLY A 171 4.12 12.02 11.06
CA GLY A 171 4.61 12.67 9.85
C GLY A 171 5.78 11.93 9.18
N VAL A 172 6.73 11.39 9.97
CA VAL A 172 7.84 10.56 9.47
C VAL A 172 7.30 9.31 8.77
N PHE A 173 6.44 8.54 9.44
CA PHE A 173 5.90 7.31 8.85
C PHE A 173 4.96 7.58 7.67
N LEU A 174 4.21 8.69 7.67
CA LEU A 174 3.41 9.09 6.52
C LEU A 174 4.29 9.40 5.31
N ALA A 175 5.37 10.18 5.50
CA ALA A 175 6.30 10.50 4.43
C ALA A 175 7.01 9.26 3.88
N LEU A 176 7.44 8.35 4.77
CA LEU A 176 8.01 7.06 4.35
C LEU A 176 6.97 6.20 3.60
N ALA A 177 5.71 6.17 4.05
CA ALA A 177 4.65 5.44 3.37
C ALA A 177 4.39 5.98 1.95
N VAL A 178 4.31 7.31 1.80
CA VAL A 178 4.21 7.99 0.51
C VAL A 178 5.44 7.70 -0.36
N ALA A 179 6.63 7.73 0.24
CA ALA A 179 7.89 7.47 -0.47
C ALA A 179 8.03 6.01 -0.93
N ALA A 180 7.46 5.04 -0.20
CA ALA A 180 7.35 3.66 -0.66
C ALA A 180 6.28 3.51 -1.74
N LYS A 181 5.11 4.14 -1.55
CA LYS A 181 4.02 4.16 -2.52
C LYS A 181 3.09 5.37 -2.32
N PRO A 182 2.86 6.21 -3.34
CA PRO A 182 2.17 7.49 -3.17
C PRO A 182 0.70 7.42 -2.71
N TYR A 183 0.03 6.27 -2.75
CA TYR A 183 -1.38 6.16 -2.38
C TYR A 183 -1.66 6.67 -0.95
N SER A 184 -0.68 6.58 -0.06
CA SER A 184 -0.80 7.02 1.33
C SER A 184 -1.10 8.54 1.46
N LEU A 185 -0.87 9.31 0.40
CA LEU A 185 -1.18 10.74 0.32
C LEU A 185 -2.69 11.02 0.45
N VAL A 186 -3.56 10.04 0.16
CA VAL A 186 -5.02 10.17 0.37
C VAL A 186 -5.37 10.43 1.83
N PHE A 187 -4.47 10.09 2.77
CA PHE A 187 -4.66 10.34 4.20
C PHE A 187 -4.25 11.74 4.65
N LEU A 188 -3.64 12.57 3.80
CA LEU A 188 -3.07 13.85 4.23
C LEU A 188 -4.08 14.75 4.99
N PRO A 189 -5.32 14.98 4.51
CA PRO A 189 -6.27 15.81 5.25
C PRO A 189 -6.67 15.19 6.59
N LEU A 190 -6.79 13.87 6.67
CA LEU A 190 -7.06 13.18 7.93
C LEU A 190 -5.96 13.47 8.94
N PHE A 191 -4.70 13.41 8.52
CA PHE A 191 -3.56 13.69 9.38
C PHE A 191 -3.51 15.15 9.82
N LEU A 192 -3.73 16.10 8.90
CA LEU A 192 -3.74 17.53 9.23
C LEU A 192 -4.87 17.91 10.20
N LEU A 193 -6.06 17.32 10.04
CA LEU A 193 -7.21 17.59 10.92
C LEU A 193 -7.09 16.91 12.30
N LYS A 194 -6.32 15.83 12.39
CA LYS A 194 -6.21 15.02 13.62
C LYS A 194 -4.94 15.26 14.43
N ALA A 195 -3.90 15.81 13.82
CA ALA A 195 -2.66 16.14 14.52
C ALA A 195 -2.91 17.17 15.64
N HIS A 196 -2.20 17.03 16.76
CA HIS A 196 -2.22 18.06 17.80
C HIS A 196 -1.42 19.30 17.38
N LYS A 197 -0.34 19.08 16.64
CA LYS A 197 0.60 20.09 16.13
C LYS A 197 0.82 19.84 14.63
N PRO A 198 -0.12 20.19 13.75
CA PRO A 198 -0.06 19.88 12.31
C PRO A 198 1.21 20.43 11.64
N LEU A 199 1.73 21.58 12.08
CA LEU A 199 2.99 22.12 11.57
C LEU A 199 4.19 21.20 11.86
N LYS A 200 4.24 20.53 13.02
CA LYS A 200 5.32 19.57 13.32
C LYS A 200 5.24 18.33 12.45
N LEU A 201 4.01 17.86 12.20
CA LEU A 201 3.74 16.75 11.29
C LEU A 201 4.20 17.08 9.88
N MET A 202 3.80 18.25 9.35
CA MET A 202 4.22 18.72 8.03
C MET A 202 5.73 18.90 7.94
N ALA A 203 6.35 19.53 8.95
CA ALA A 203 7.79 19.73 8.97
C ALA A 203 8.56 18.40 8.99
N SER A 204 8.14 17.43 9.81
CA SER A 204 8.81 16.13 9.83
C SER A 204 8.60 15.34 8.53
N SER A 205 7.40 15.39 7.94
CA SER A 205 7.14 14.80 6.63
C SER A 205 8.00 15.43 5.53
N ALA A 206 8.08 16.77 5.50
CA ALA A 206 8.88 17.51 4.52
C ALA A 206 10.38 17.21 4.68
N LEU A 207 10.91 17.19 5.90
CA LEU A 207 12.31 16.85 6.17
C LEU A 207 12.66 15.44 5.69
N VAL A 208 11.80 14.45 5.93
CA VAL A 208 12.01 13.09 5.42
C VAL A 208 11.96 13.06 3.89
N GLY A 209 10.97 13.71 3.28
CA GLY A 209 10.85 13.78 1.82
C GLY A 209 12.06 14.45 1.16
N LEU A 210 12.53 15.56 1.73
CA LEU A 210 13.74 16.27 1.30
C LEU A 210 14.97 15.40 1.47
N ALA A 211 15.17 14.79 2.64
CA ALA A 211 16.31 13.91 2.91
C ALA A 211 16.38 12.74 1.92
N LEU A 212 15.23 12.12 1.62
CA LEU A 212 15.15 11.07 0.61
C LEU A 212 15.38 11.58 -0.82
N SER A 213 15.25 12.87 -1.08
CA SER A 213 15.43 13.45 -2.42
C SER A 213 16.82 14.05 -2.66
N ILE A 214 17.66 14.18 -1.62
CA ILE A 214 18.99 14.81 -1.68
C ILE A 214 19.84 14.32 -2.88
N PRO A 215 19.94 13.01 -3.19
CA PRO A 215 20.77 12.54 -4.29
C PRO A 215 20.40 13.08 -5.66
N PHE A 216 19.18 13.60 -5.82
CA PHE A 216 18.64 14.13 -7.07
C PHE A 216 18.70 15.67 -7.15
N PHE A 217 19.39 16.33 -6.22
CA PHE A 217 19.57 17.79 -6.20
C PHE A 217 20.91 18.24 -6.79
N ARG A 218 21.57 17.39 -7.60
CA ARG A 218 22.88 17.71 -8.17
C ARG A 218 22.81 18.84 -9.20
N SER A 219 21.71 18.91 -9.94
CA SER A 219 21.39 19.97 -10.89
C SER A 219 19.88 20.13 -11.01
N TRP A 220 19.43 21.21 -11.65
CA TRP A 220 18.01 21.40 -11.95
C TRP A 220 17.44 20.29 -12.84
N ASP A 221 18.21 19.86 -13.86
CA ASP A 221 17.79 18.79 -14.77
C ASP A 221 17.67 17.44 -14.06
N ASP A 222 18.58 17.15 -13.13
CA ASP A 222 18.55 15.94 -12.31
C ASP A 222 17.30 15.90 -11.42
N PHE A 223 17.00 17.04 -10.79
CA PHE A 223 15.83 17.20 -9.96
C PHE A 223 14.53 17.07 -10.76
N MET A 224 14.44 17.73 -11.92
CA MET A 224 13.28 17.67 -12.79
C MET A 224 13.07 16.27 -13.38
N THR A 225 14.15 15.57 -13.74
CA THR A 225 14.10 14.17 -14.20
C THR A 225 13.54 13.26 -13.11
N TYR A 226 14.02 13.41 -11.87
CA TYR A 226 13.47 12.71 -10.71
C TYR A 226 11.99 13.01 -10.51
N LEU A 227 11.60 14.29 -10.47
CA LEU A 227 10.23 14.69 -10.21
C LEU A 227 9.27 14.18 -11.31
N ASN A 228 9.68 14.28 -12.57
CA ASN A 228 8.94 13.74 -13.70
C ASN A 228 8.76 12.22 -13.56
N GLY A 229 9.84 11.47 -13.35
CA GLY A 229 9.80 10.01 -13.29
C GLY A 229 9.16 9.43 -12.02
N ALA A 230 9.23 10.12 -10.88
CA ALA A 230 8.68 9.61 -9.61
C ALA A 230 7.23 10.06 -9.35
N VAL A 231 6.82 11.22 -9.89
CA VAL A 231 5.53 11.84 -9.58
C VAL A 231 4.67 12.00 -10.84
N PHE A 232 5.19 12.64 -11.88
CA PHE A 232 4.35 13.11 -12.99
C PHE A 232 4.06 12.07 -14.08
N VAL A 233 4.91 11.07 -14.31
CA VAL A 233 4.67 9.98 -15.29
C VAL A 233 3.37 9.21 -15.03
N HIS A 234 2.83 9.24 -13.81
CA HIS A 234 1.56 8.60 -13.49
C HIS A 234 0.33 9.37 -13.99
N GLY A 235 0.47 10.68 -14.24
CA GLY A 235 -0.61 11.54 -14.72
C GLY A 235 -0.95 11.33 -16.20
N GLU A 236 -0.04 10.73 -16.97
CA GLU A 236 -0.19 10.49 -18.40
C GLU A 236 -0.56 9.04 -18.73
N ARG A 237 -0.78 8.20 -17.70
CA ARG A 237 -1.14 6.81 -17.91
C ARG A 237 -2.54 6.66 -18.50
N PHE A 238 -2.67 5.74 -19.44
CA PHE A 238 -3.96 5.17 -19.86
C PHE A 238 -4.55 4.30 -18.73
N VAL A 239 -5.80 3.85 -18.91
CA VAL A 239 -6.45 2.94 -17.96
C VAL A 239 -5.60 1.68 -17.77
N GLN A 240 -5.03 1.52 -16.58
CA GLN A 240 -4.16 0.40 -16.25
C GLN A 240 -4.82 -0.48 -15.19
N GLY A 241 -4.88 -1.77 -15.48
CA GLY A 241 -5.47 -2.72 -14.56
C GLY A 241 -6.98 -2.80 -14.67
N ARG A 242 -7.70 -2.87 -13.53
CA ARG A 242 -9.16 -3.03 -13.51
C ARG A 242 -9.81 -2.08 -12.49
N PRO A 243 -9.84 -0.77 -12.76
CA PRO A 243 -10.53 0.21 -11.93
C PRO A 243 -11.93 -0.27 -11.53
N PHE A 244 -12.33 -0.02 -10.29
CA PHE A 244 -13.56 -0.60 -9.75
C PHE A 244 -14.79 -0.18 -10.57
N LEU A 245 -14.87 1.10 -10.94
CA LEU A 245 -15.95 1.60 -11.81
C LEU A 245 -15.91 1.01 -13.22
N PHE A 246 -14.73 0.82 -13.81
CA PHE A 246 -14.59 0.18 -15.13
C PHE A 246 -14.95 -1.30 -15.07
N PHE A 247 -14.58 -2.00 -13.99
CA PHE A 247 -14.95 -3.38 -13.74
C PHE A 247 -16.47 -3.55 -13.67
N ILE A 248 -17.15 -2.68 -12.92
CA ILE A 248 -18.62 -2.67 -12.84
C ILE A 248 -19.24 -2.29 -14.19
N SER A 249 -18.72 -1.25 -14.84
CA SER A 249 -19.19 -0.79 -16.15
C SER A 249 -19.14 -1.89 -17.21
N TYR A 250 -18.03 -2.63 -17.27
CA TYR A 250 -17.85 -3.71 -18.23
C TYR A 250 -18.87 -4.84 -18.01
N TYR A 251 -18.98 -5.37 -16.78
CA TYR A 251 -19.89 -6.49 -16.51
C TYR A 251 -21.35 -6.07 -16.45
N GLY A 252 -21.63 -4.84 -16.01
CA GLY A 252 -22.96 -4.25 -15.95
C GLY A 252 -23.44 -3.67 -17.29
N LYS A 253 -22.59 -3.67 -18.33
CA LYS A 253 -22.86 -3.06 -19.64
C LYS A 253 -23.29 -1.58 -19.54
N VAL A 254 -22.62 -0.82 -18.66
CA VAL A 254 -22.90 0.61 -18.43
C VAL A 254 -21.80 1.46 -19.06
N GLU A 255 -22.06 2.10 -20.18
CA GLU A 255 -21.04 2.85 -20.94
C GLU A 255 -20.61 4.18 -20.31
N LEU A 256 -21.44 4.77 -19.44
CA LEU A 256 -21.22 6.11 -18.86
C LEU A 256 -19.81 6.30 -18.27
N VAL A 257 -19.27 5.27 -17.61
CA VAL A 257 -17.95 5.31 -16.97
C VAL A 257 -16.80 5.36 -17.97
N GLN A 258 -17.02 4.90 -19.20
CA GLN A 258 -15.98 4.84 -20.24
C GLN A 258 -15.88 6.16 -21.02
N ILE A 259 -16.93 7.01 -20.96
CA ILE A 259 -17.00 8.29 -21.68
C ILE A 259 -16.33 9.42 -20.88
N ILE A 260 -16.24 9.28 -19.56
CA ILE A 260 -15.64 10.30 -18.70
C ILE A 260 -14.11 10.31 -18.89
N PRO A 261 -13.48 11.50 -19.10
CA PRO A 261 -12.04 11.58 -19.28
C PRO A 261 -11.24 10.99 -18.11
N ILE A 262 -10.20 10.21 -18.40
CA ILE A 262 -9.34 9.56 -17.37
C ILE A 262 -8.82 10.55 -16.33
N LYS A 263 -8.49 11.78 -16.73
CA LYS A 263 -8.04 12.84 -15.82
C LYS A 263 -9.03 13.12 -14.70
N PHE A 264 -10.34 13.05 -14.97
CA PHE A 264 -11.36 13.18 -13.92
C PHE A 264 -11.18 12.10 -12.85
N TYR A 265 -11.02 10.84 -13.25
CA TYR A 265 -10.81 9.71 -12.32
C TYR A 265 -9.54 9.86 -11.50
N VAL A 266 -8.43 10.29 -12.12
CA VAL A 266 -7.17 10.59 -11.41
C VAL A 266 -7.42 11.60 -10.29
N TYR A 267 -8.02 12.75 -10.60
CA TYR A 267 -8.27 13.79 -9.60
C TYR A 267 -9.32 13.38 -8.57
N ALA A 268 -10.42 12.75 -9.01
CA ALA A 268 -11.48 12.27 -8.14
C ALA A 268 -10.95 11.29 -7.09
N SER A 269 -10.04 10.38 -7.46
CA SER A 269 -9.49 9.38 -6.52
C SER A 269 -8.80 9.97 -5.29
N ILE A 270 -8.21 11.16 -5.40
CA ILE A 270 -7.57 11.87 -4.29
C ILE A 270 -8.56 12.85 -3.66
N LEU A 271 -9.18 13.72 -4.48
CA LEU A 271 -10.03 14.80 -3.99
C LEU A 271 -11.28 14.31 -3.29
N SER A 272 -11.88 13.18 -3.72
CA SER A 272 -13.05 12.62 -3.04
C SER A 272 -12.74 12.22 -1.60
N ALA A 273 -11.58 11.61 -1.36
CA ALA A 273 -11.14 11.24 -0.02
C ALA A 273 -10.92 12.48 0.86
N TRP A 274 -10.38 13.54 0.27
CA TRP A 274 -10.12 14.80 0.96
C TRP A 274 -11.40 15.54 1.33
N LEU A 275 -12.31 15.70 0.36
CA LEU A 275 -13.63 16.32 0.55
C LEU A 275 -14.46 15.53 1.57
N PHE A 276 -14.47 14.20 1.46
CA PHE A 276 -15.15 13.34 2.42
C PHE A 276 -14.59 13.54 3.83
N THR A 277 -13.26 13.53 4.00
CA THR A 277 -12.64 13.69 5.32
C THR A 277 -13.01 15.02 5.96
N GLY A 278 -12.94 16.12 5.20
CA GLY A 278 -13.36 17.44 5.68
C GLY A 278 -14.84 17.45 6.09
N THR A 279 -15.71 16.94 5.22
CA THR A 279 -17.17 16.87 5.46
C THR A 279 -17.50 16.01 6.68
N ALA A 280 -16.91 14.81 6.77
CA ALA A 280 -17.08 13.87 7.86
C ALA A 280 -16.61 14.46 9.20
N HIS A 281 -15.51 15.22 9.18
CA HIS A 281 -14.97 15.86 10.37
C HIS A 281 -15.80 17.06 10.82
N PHE A 282 -16.10 18.01 9.93
CA PHE A 282 -16.73 19.27 10.30
C PHE A 282 -18.26 19.16 10.41
N LEU A 283 -18.93 18.47 9.48
CA LEU A 283 -20.40 18.37 9.48
C LEU A 283 -20.87 17.20 10.35
N PHE A 284 -20.29 16.02 10.16
CA PHE A 284 -20.75 14.79 10.82
C PHE A 284 -20.02 14.48 12.13
N LYS A 285 -18.97 15.23 12.48
CA LYS A 285 -18.18 15.08 13.72
C LYS A 285 -17.66 13.65 13.93
N ILE A 286 -17.35 12.93 12.85
CA ILE A 286 -16.76 11.58 12.92
C ILE A 286 -15.33 11.70 13.43
N LYS A 287 -15.05 11.09 14.59
CA LYS A 287 -13.73 11.16 15.24
C LYS A 287 -12.88 9.91 15.07
N GLU A 288 -13.44 8.78 14.66
CA GLU A 288 -12.69 7.51 14.56
C GLU A 288 -11.77 7.53 13.33
N LYS A 289 -10.45 7.60 13.55
CA LYS A 289 -9.47 7.80 12.46
C LYS A 289 -9.29 6.58 11.56
N TYR A 290 -9.44 5.36 12.06
CA TYR A 290 -9.33 4.16 11.24
C TYR A 290 -10.56 4.03 10.33
N LEU A 291 -11.75 4.40 10.82
CA LEU A 291 -12.94 4.49 9.99
C LEU A 291 -12.77 5.52 8.86
N LEU A 292 -12.32 6.73 9.19
CA LEU A 292 -12.05 7.76 8.17
C LEU A 292 -10.99 7.29 7.16
N ALA A 293 -9.90 6.68 7.62
CA ALA A 293 -8.86 6.13 6.73
C ALA A 293 -9.40 5.01 5.83
N ALA A 294 -10.23 4.10 6.35
CA ALA A 294 -10.85 3.04 5.57
C ALA A 294 -11.74 3.62 4.46
N VAL A 295 -12.54 4.65 4.77
CA VAL A 295 -13.39 5.31 3.76
C VAL A 295 -12.54 6.09 2.74
N CYS A 296 -11.47 6.76 3.16
CA CYS A 296 -10.54 7.43 2.22
C CYS A 296 -9.99 6.44 1.17
N LEU A 297 -9.49 5.29 1.61
CA LEU A 297 -9.00 4.26 0.69
C LEU A 297 -10.13 3.65 -0.16
N GLY A 298 -11.31 3.45 0.41
CA GLY A 298 -12.48 2.98 -0.33
C GLY A 298 -12.86 3.92 -1.47
N LEU A 299 -12.92 5.23 -1.20
CA LEU A 299 -13.16 6.26 -2.21
C LEU A 299 -12.05 6.33 -3.26
N PHE A 300 -10.79 6.21 -2.83
CA PHE A 300 -9.65 6.11 -3.74
C PHE A 300 -9.81 4.91 -4.70
N TYR A 301 -10.13 3.72 -4.21
CA TYR A 301 -10.36 2.55 -5.08
C TYR A 301 -11.56 2.69 -6.00
N PHE A 302 -12.60 3.37 -5.53
CA PHE A 302 -13.78 3.60 -6.33
C PHE A 302 -13.44 4.43 -7.58
N PHE A 303 -12.67 5.50 -7.43
CA PHE A 303 -12.38 6.42 -8.53
C PHE A 303 -11.05 6.19 -9.24
N THR A 304 -10.07 5.50 -8.66
CA THR A 304 -8.74 5.39 -9.26
C THR A 304 -8.81 4.74 -10.65
N PRO A 305 -8.26 5.36 -11.71
CA PRO A 305 -8.19 4.77 -13.05
C PRO A 305 -7.07 3.73 -13.16
N VAL A 306 -6.32 3.52 -12.07
CA VAL A 306 -5.30 2.48 -11.95
C VAL A 306 -5.56 1.67 -10.69
N LEU A 307 -6.03 0.44 -10.87
CA LEU A 307 -6.31 -0.46 -9.75
C LEU A 307 -5.68 -1.81 -10.05
N ASN A 308 -4.47 -2.07 -9.53
CA ASN A 308 -3.76 -3.32 -9.77
C ASN A 308 -4.27 -4.46 -8.86
N ARG A 309 -3.89 -5.70 -9.19
CA ARG A 309 -4.18 -6.95 -8.47
C ARG A 309 -3.84 -6.87 -6.98
N THR A 310 -2.80 -6.12 -6.61
CA THR A 310 -2.33 -6.04 -5.22
C THR A 310 -2.93 -4.88 -4.44
N TYR A 311 -3.63 -3.94 -5.09
CA TYR A 311 -4.01 -2.68 -4.46
C TYR A 311 -5.03 -2.89 -3.35
N MET A 312 -5.94 -3.85 -3.51
CA MET A 312 -6.92 -4.19 -2.46
C MET A 312 -6.27 -4.62 -1.14
N LEU A 313 -4.99 -5.00 -1.11
CA LEU A 313 -4.27 -5.26 0.13
C LEU A 313 -4.18 -4.02 1.01
N TRP A 314 -4.10 -2.81 0.44
CA TRP A 314 -3.76 -1.63 1.23
C TRP A 314 -4.85 -1.23 2.22
N LEU A 315 -6.10 -1.60 1.93
CA LEU A 315 -7.25 -1.30 2.80
C LEU A 315 -7.43 -2.35 3.90
N MET A 316 -6.95 -3.59 3.70
CA MET A 316 -7.29 -4.71 4.57
C MET A 316 -7.07 -4.47 6.07
N PRO A 317 -5.87 -4.08 6.55
CA PRO A 317 -5.66 -3.93 7.98
C PRO A 317 -6.46 -2.77 8.58
N VAL A 318 -6.57 -1.65 7.85
CA VAL A 318 -7.34 -0.48 8.28
C VAL A 318 -8.84 -0.82 8.33
N TYR A 319 -9.34 -1.56 7.32
CA TYR A 319 -10.72 -2.04 7.26
C TYR A 319 -11.06 -2.96 8.43
N ALA A 320 -10.18 -3.92 8.77
CA ALA A 320 -10.39 -4.80 9.91
C ALA A 320 -10.46 -4.01 11.24
N ILE A 321 -9.59 -3.02 11.43
CA ILE A 321 -9.63 -2.17 12.64
C ILE A 321 -10.90 -1.32 12.68
N ALA A 322 -11.25 -0.68 11.56
CA ALA A 322 -12.42 0.17 11.42
C ALA A 322 -13.73 -0.61 11.68
N LEU A 323 -13.88 -1.77 11.03
CA LEU A 323 -15.05 -2.63 11.22
C LEU A 323 -15.17 -3.12 12.64
N TYR A 324 -14.06 -3.45 13.32
CA TYR A 324 -14.13 -3.80 14.74
C TYR A 324 -14.62 -2.62 15.59
N GLY A 325 -14.20 -1.39 15.27
CA GLY A 325 -14.72 -0.18 15.92
C GLY A 325 -16.24 -0.02 15.80
N VAL A 326 -16.81 -0.37 14.64
CA VAL A 326 -18.25 -0.23 14.35
C VAL A 326 -19.07 -1.46 14.80
N LEU A 327 -18.59 -2.66 14.50
CA LEU A 327 -19.30 -3.94 14.64
C LEU A 327 -18.74 -4.82 15.75
N GLY A 328 -17.77 -4.39 16.55
CA GLY A 328 -17.07 -5.24 17.53
C GLY A 328 -17.97 -5.90 18.60
N ARG A 329 -19.17 -5.34 18.84
CA ARG A 329 -20.19 -5.96 19.70
C ARG A 329 -20.99 -7.07 19.01
N ARG A 330 -20.99 -7.09 17.67
CA ARG A 330 -21.69 -8.03 16.79
C ARG A 330 -20.66 -8.80 15.96
N LEU A 331 -19.86 -9.65 16.62
CA LEU A 331 -18.73 -10.35 15.99
C LEU A 331 -19.11 -11.13 14.73
N LEU A 332 -20.32 -11.70 14.67
CA LEU A 332 -20.81 -12.35 13.45
C LEU A 332 -20.83 -11.40 12.25
N LEU A 333 -21.38 -10.19 12.40
CA LEU A 333 -21.41 -9.19 11.33
C LEU A 333 -20.00 -8.71 10.97
N TYR A 334 -19.11 -8.59 11.96
CA TYR A 334 -17.70 -8.31 11.73
C TYR A 334 -17.05 -9.36 10.82
N TYR A 335 -17.21 -10.65 11.15
CA TYR A 335 -16.65 -11.74 10.33
C TYR A 335 -17.29 -11.84 8.95
N LEU A 336 -18.62 -11.67 8.85
CA LEU A 336 -19.30 -11.65 7.56
C LEU A 336 -18.80 -10.50 6.68
N SER A 337 -18.50 -9.34 7.26
CA SER A 337 -17.95 -8.20 6.53
C SER A 337 -16.52 -8.46 6.04
N LEU A 338 -15.65 -9.04 6.89
CA LEU A 338 -14.30 -9.46 6.49
C LEU A 338 -14.35 -10.52 5.38
N LEU A 339 -15.20 -11.53 5.53
CA LEU A 339 -15.38 -12.59 4.55
C LEU A 339 -15.92 -12.03 3.22
N SER A 340 -16.87 -11.10 3.27
CA SER A 340 -17.42 -10.44 2.08
C SER A 340 -16.33 -9.69 1.31
N TYR A 341 -15.47 -8.93 2.00
CA TYR A 341 -14.32 -8.28 1.38
C TYR A 341 -13.35 -9.30 0.79
N TRP A 342 -13.04 -10.36 1.54
CA TRP A 342 -12.14 -11.42 1.10
C TRP A 342 -12.64 -12.10 -0.17
N VAL A 343 -13.92 -12.48 -0.21
CA VAL A 343 -14.58 -13.09 -1.38
C VAL A 343 -14.61 -12.11 -2.54
N PHE A 344 -14.97 -10.85 -2.31
CA PHE A 344 -14.93 -9.83 -3.36
C PHE A 344 -13.53 -9.72 -3.97
N TYR A 345 -12.49 -9.63 -3.14
CA TYR A 345 -11.12 -9.50 -3.62
C TYR A 345 -10.63 -10.79 -4.33
N TYR A 346 -11.03 -11.97 -3.85
CA TYR A 346 -10.80 -13.23 -4.54
C TYR A 346 -11.41 -13.22 -5.95
N VAL A 347 -12.69 -12.87 -6.08
CA VAL A 347 -13.42 -12.79 -7.35
C VAL A 347 -12.76 -11.77 -8.29
N TYR A 348 -12.36 -10.62 -7.74
CA TYR A 348 -11.61 -9.61 -8.49
C TYR A 348 -10.30 -10.14 -9.08
N ILE A 349 -9.52 -10.90 -8.32
CA ILE A 349 -8.27 -11.54 -8.80
C ILE A 349 -8.57 -12.66 -9.80
N TYR A 350 -9.65 -13.42 -9.57
CA TYR A 350 -10.09 -14.49 -10.47
C TYR A 350 -10.33 -13.93 -11.87
N TYR A 351 -11.20 -12.92 -11.97
CA TYR A 351 -11.46 -12.25 -13.25
C TYR A 351 -10.21 -11.63 -13.83
N TRP A 352 -9.27 -11.16 -12.98
CA TRP A 352 -7.97 -10.66 -13.45
C TRP A 352 -7.26 -11.64 -14.40
N ARG A 353 -7.36 -12.95 -14.15
CA ARG A 353 -6.71 -13.98 -14.97
C ARG A 353 -7.25 -14.06 -16.40
N GLU A 354 -8.52 -13.74 -16.62
CA GLU A 354 -9.21 -13.94 -17.90
C GLU A 354 -8.94 -12.83 -18.93
N GLY A 355 -8.25 -11.76 -18.55
CA GLY A 355 -8.15 -10.54 -19.37
C GLY A 355 -9.44 -9.71 -19.36
N PHE A 356 -9.37 -8.44 -19.72
CA PHE A 356 -10.52 -7.66 -20.19
C PHE A 356 -10.14 -7.13 -21.56
N HIS A 357 -11.04 -7.24 -22.52
CA HIS A 357 -10.95 -6.37 -23.68
C HIS A 357 -11.36 -4.98 -23.21
N ILE A 358 -10.43 -4.02 -23.22
CA ILE A 358 -10.83 -2.62 -23.17
C ILE A 358 -11.64 -2.42 -24.45
N TRP A 359 -12.93 -2.18 -24.31
CA TRP A 359 -13.74 -1.78 -25.44
C TRP A 359 -13.18 -0.45 -25.93
N ARG A 360 -12.53 -0.49 -27.10
CA ARG A 360 -12.14 0.70 -27.83
C ARG A 360 -13.27 0.90 -28.85
N PRO A 361 -14.18 1.87 -28.66
CA PRO A 361 -15.14 2.23 -29.70
C PRO A 361 -14.43 2.51 -31.02
#